data_AF-A0A2E5KHA8-F1
#
_entry.id   AF-A0A2E5KHA8-F1
#
_cell.length_a   1.000
_cell.length_b   1.000
_cell.length_c   1.000
_cell.angle_alpha   90.00
_cell.angle_beta   90.00
_cell.angle_gamma   90.00
#
_symmetry.space_group_name_H-M   'P 1'
#
loop_
_entity.id
_entity.type
_entity.pdbx_description
1 polymer ?
#
loop_
_entity_poly.entity_id
_entity_poly.type
_entity_poly.pdbx_seq_one_letter_code
_entity_poly.pdbx_strand_id
1 'polypeptide(L)'
;MGYVYLFFAILFEVTGTLMLPISKNFTKPIPSVIIIALYILSTYLMTFTLDYFPLGIVYAIWSALGIAVVAIMSYFLYSQSLQWQAVVGLALVIFGVILINLYSSPPKNDNESELKSRDTFMEMSDLNK
;
A
#
# COMPACT_ATOMS: atom_id res chain seq x y z
N MET A 1 5.45 -16.20 0.05
CA MET A 1 6.18 -15.61 -1.11
C MET A 1 5.70 -14.21 -1.50
N GLY A 2 4.53 -13.73 -1.06
CA GLY A 2 4.02 -12.38 -1.39
C GLY A 2 4.97 -11.21 -1.07
N TYR A 3 5.70 -11.25 0.05
CA TYR A 3 6.67 -10.18 0.38
C TYR A 3 7.77 -9.97 -0.67
N VAL A 4 8.17 -11.02 -1.39
CA VAL A 4 9.20 -10.92 -2.45
C VAL A 4 8.64 -10.17 -3.66
N TYR A 5 7.41 -10.49 -4.08
CA TYR A 5 6.74 -9.76 -5.16
C TYR A 5 6.51 -8.29 -4.79
N LEU A 6 6.14 -8.03 -3.53
CA LEU A 6 5.98 -6.67 -3.01
C LEU A 6 7.32 -5.89 -3.03
N PHE A 7 8.43 -6.53 -2.64
CA PHE A 7 9.75 -5.92 -2.67
C PHE A 7 10.16 -5.53 -4.10
N PHE A 8 9.98 -6.44 -5.07
CA PHE A 8 10.26 -6.12 -6.48
C PHE A 8 9.31 -5.05 -7.03
N ALA A 9 8.02 -5.08 -6.68
CA ALA A 9 7.07 -4.05 -7.06
C ALA A 9 7.54 -2.66 -6.61
N ILE A 10 7.96 -2.52 -5.34
CA ILE A 10 8.45 -1.26 -4.79
C ILE A 10 9.73 -0.81 -5.50
N LEU A 11 10.67 -1.72 -5.77
CA LEU A 11 11.89 -1.38 -6.52
C LEU A 11 11.58 -0.77 -7.90
N PHE A 12 10.64 -1.38 -8.62
CA PHE A 12 10.19 -0.89 -9.93
C PHE A 12 9.50 0.48 -9.83
N GLU A 13 8.62 0.64 -8.85
CA GLU A 13 7.93 1.90 -8.58
C GLU A 13 8.90 3.03 -8.23
N VAL A 14 9.80 2.80 -7.28
CA VAL A 14 10.79 3.78 -6.82
C VAL A 14 11.67 4.21 -7.98
N THR A 15 12.12 3.25 -8.80
CA THR A 15 12.93 3.54 -9.99
C THR A 15 12.17 4.42 -10.99
N GLY A 16 10.89 4.12 -11.26
CA GLY A 16 10.03 4.95 -12.10
C GLY A 16 9.82 6.35 -11.52
N THR A 17 9.59 6.43 -10.21
CA THR A 17 9.37 7.69 -9.48
C THR A 17 10.59 8.60 -9.53
N LEU A 18 11.80 8.04 -9.34
CA LEU A 18 13.06 8.77 -9.45
C LEU A 18 13.37 9.22 -10.88
N MET A 19 12.76 8.60 -11.89
CA MET A 19 12.90 9.03 -13.29
C MET A 19 12.01 10.22 -13.65
N LEU A 20 10.97 10.52 -12.86
CA LEU A 20 10.02 11.61 -13.12
C LEU A 20 10.69 12.99 -13.28
N PRO A 21 11.60 13.43 -12.37
CA PRO A 21 12.25 14.73 -12.52
C PRO A 21 13.17 14.77 -13.75
N ILE A 22 13.73 13.62 -14.15
CA ILE A 22 14.59 13.48 -15.34
C ILE A 22 13.76 13.61 -16.63
N SER A 23 12.49 13.20 -16.61
CA SER A 23 11.59 13.32 -17.78
C SER A 23 11.26 14.77 -18.16
N LYS A 24 11.61 15.76 -17.30
CA LYS A 24 11.21 17.18 -17.42
C LYS A 24 9.71 17.30 -17.72
N ASN A 25 8.84 16.83 -16.83
CA ASN A 25 7.37 16.87 -17.00
C ASN A 25 6.91 16.18 -18.29
N PHE A 26 7.39 14.97 -18.57
CA PHE A 26 7.02 14.17 -19.74
C PHE A 26 7.43 14.74 -21.12
N THR A 27 8.27 15.79 -21.16
CA THR A 27 8.69 16.43 -22.42
C THR A 27 9.55 15.50 -23.29
N LYS A 28 10.18 14.47 -22.72
CA LYS A 28 10.92 13.44 -23.46
C LYS A 28 10.09 12.15 -23.57
N PRO A 29 9.72 11.70 -24.79
CA PRO A 29 8.82 10.56 -24.95
C PRO A 29 9.41 9.21 -24.50
N ILE A 30 10.72 9.02 -24.67
CA ILE A 30 11.42 7.78 -24.30
C ILE A 30 11.34 7.49 -22.79
N PRO A 31 11.78 8.40 -21.89
CA PRO A 31 11.66 8.17 -20.45
C PRO A 31 10.21 8.14 -19.98
N SER A 32 9.29 8.89 -20.60
CA SER A 32 7.86 8.85 -20.27
C SER A 32 7.25 7.46 -20.45
N VAL A 33 7.54 6.80 -21.57
CA VAL A 33 7.03 5.43 -21.84
C VAL A 33 7.62 4.42 -20.87
N ILE A 34 8.91 4.54 -20.55
CA ILE A 34 9.58 3.67 -19.57
C ILE A 34 8.95 3.82 -18.19
N ILE A 35 8.70 5.05 -17.73
CA ILE A 35 8.04 5.32 -16.44
C ILE A 35 6.68 4.63 -16.37
N ILE A 36 5.85 4.79 -17.41
CA ILE A 36 4.51 4.17 -17.47
C ILE A 36 4.63 2.64 -17.43
N ALA A 37 5.54 2.06 -18.21
CA ALA A 37 5.74 0.61 -18.23
C ALA A 37 6.19 0.06 -16.86
N LEU A 38 7.12 0.74 -16.18
CA LEU A 38 7.58 0.36 -14.84
C LEU A 38 6.46 0.47 -13.80
N TYR A 39 5.62 1.51 -13.89
CA TYR A 39 4.47 1.69 -13.01
C TYR A 39 3.40 0.60 -13.19
N ILE A 40 3.08 0.26 -14.44
CA ILE A 40 2.15 -0.83 -14.75
C ILE A 40 2.70 -2.14 -14.21
N LEU A 41 3.98 -2.43 -14.45
CA LEU A 41 4.61 -3.66 -13.98
C LEU A 41 4.62 -3.74 -12.46
N SER A 42 4.98 -2.65 -11.78
CA SER A 42 4.98 -2.59 -10.31
C SER A 42 3.58 -2.85 -9.73
N THR A 43 2.58 -2.12 -10.21
CA THR A 43 1.19 -2.27 -9.76
C THR A 43 0.67 -3.68 -10.06
N TYR A 44 1.05 -4.26 -11.19
CA TYR A 44 0.67 -5.63 -11.55
C TYR A 44 1.28 -6.67 -10.60
N LEU A 45 2.56 -6.54 -10.24
CA LEU A 45 3.21 -7.40 -9.24
C LEU A 45 2.60 -7.24 -7.84
N MET A 46 2.17 -6.03 -7.48
CA MET A 46 1.47 -5.78 -6.23
C MET A 46 0.14 -6.53 -6.16
N THR A 47 -0.62 -6.60 -7.25
CA THR A 47 -1.90 -7.33 -7.32
C THR A 47 -1.75 -8.80 -6.92
N PHE A 48 -0.66 -9.49 -7.31
CA PHE A 48 -0.39 -10.86 -6.87
C PHE A 48 -0.13 -10.99 -5.36
N THR A 49 0.23 -9.90 -4.68
CA THR A 49 0.39 -9.90 -3.22
C THR A 49 -0.94 -9.80 -2.50
N LEU A 50 -1.97 -9.24 -3.16
CA LEU A 50 -3.34 -9.14 -2.63
C LEU A 50 -4.01 -10.49 -2.47
N ASP A 51 -3.60 -11.51 -3.22
CA ASP A 51 -4.10 -12.89 -3.06
C ASP A 51 -3.69 -13.51 -1.71
N TYR A 52 -2.68 -12.95 -1.04
CA TYR A 52 -2.13 -13.50 0.20
C TYR A 52 -2.45 -12.66 1.45
N PHE A 53 -2.72 -11.35 1.27
CA PHE A 53 -2.88 -10.40 2.38
C PHE A 53 -4.10 -9.50 2.17
N PRO A 54 -4.75 -9.04 3.25
CA PRO A 54 -5.81 -8.05 3.16
C PRO A 54 -5.34 -6.80 2.42
N LEU A 55 -6.20 -6.30 1.55
CA LEU A 55 -5.94 -5.15 0.68
C LEU A 55 -5.43 -3.93 1.49
N GLY A 56 -6.00 -3.69 2.67
CA GLY A 56 -5.56 -2.61 3.58
C GLY A 56 -4.10 -2.73 4.03
N ILE A 57 -3.62 -3.93 4.36
CA ILE A 57 -2.25 -4.15 4.83
C ILE A 57 -1.25 -3.97 3.68
N VAL A 58 -1.57 -4.50 2.50
CA VAL A 58 -0.70 -4.41 1.32
C VAL A 58 -0.49 -2.95 0.92
N TYR A 59 -1.58 -2.17 0.81
CA TYR A 59 -1.48 -0.75 0.47
C TYR A 59 -0.77 0.06 1.54
N ALA A 60 -0.98 -0.25 2.82
CA ALA A 60 -0.31 0.44 3.93
C ALA A 60 1.22 0.24 3.87
N ILE A 61 1.68 -1.00 3.67
CA ILE A 61 3.11 -1.33 3.55
C ILE A 61 3.69 -0.71 2.27
N TRP A 62 3.00 -0.88 1.14
CA TRP A 62 3.43 -0.38 -0.16
C TRP A 62 3.64 1.14 -0.13
N SER A 63 2.65 1.90 0.36
CA SER A 63 2.76 3.36 0.45
C SER A 63 3.82 3.82 1.45
N ALA A 64 3.96 3.19 2.62
CA ALA A 64 5.00 3.58 3.59
C ALA A 64 6.42 3.34 3.06
N LEU A 65 6.68 2.15 2.50
CA LEU A 65 7.99 1.82 1.96
C LEU A 65 8.31 2.63 0.70
N GLY A 66 7.36 2.75 -0.23
CA GLY A 66 7.53 3.53 -1.44
C GLY A 66 7.92 4.97 -1.13
N ILE A 67 7.16 5.65 -0.27
CA ILE A 67 7.44 7.03 0.12
C ILE A 67 8.77 7.16 0.88
N ALA A 68 9.07 6.25 1.82
CA ALA A 68 10.31 6.29 2.59
C ALA A 68 11.55 6.13 1.68
N VAL A 69 11.53 5.15 0.76
CA VAL A 69 12.65 4.91 -0.15
C VAL A 69 12.79 6.05 -1.17
N VAL A 70 11.68 6.53 -1.74
CA VAL A 70 11.69 7.68 -2.65
C VAL A 70 12.24 8.92 -1.95
N ALA A 71 11.85 9.20 -0.71
CA ALA A 71 12.34 10.35 0.05
C ALA A 71 13.86 10.27 0.28
N ILE A 72 14.36 9.11 0.71
CA ILE A 72 15.79 8.88 0.93
C ILE A 72 16.57 9.00 -0.39
N MET A 73 16.12 8.32 -1.44
CA MET A 73 16.78 8.36 -2.75
C MET A 73 16.73 9.76 -3.37
N SER A 74 15.63 10.49 -3.21
CA SER A 74 15.47 11.85 -3.71
C SER A 74 16.45 12.80 -3.02
N TYR A 75 16.65 12.66 -1.70
CA TYR A 75 17.66 13.40 -0.96
C TYR A 75 19.07 13.18 -1.54
N PHE A 76 19.45 11.91 -1.75
CA PHE A 76 20.76 11.56 -2.30
C PHE A 76 20.94 12.02 -3.76
N LEU A 77 19.94 11.80 -4.61
CA LEU A 77 20.07 12.00 -6.06
C LEU A 77 19.94 13.47 -6.47
N TYR A 78 19.05 14.22 -5.81
CA TYR A 78 18.79 15.62 -6.16
C TYR A 78 19.50 16.61 -5.25
N SER A 79 20.14 16.15 -4.16
CA SER A 79 20.81 17.01 -3.17
C SER A 79 19.94 18.18 -2.69
N GLN A 80 18.61 18.06 -2.81
CA GLN A 80 17.69 19.06 -2.33
C GLN A 80 17.65 18.95 -0.82
N SER A 81 17.83 20.08 -0.13
CA SER A 81 17.66 20.15 1.31
C SER A 81 16.24 19.66 1.63
N LEU A 82 16.14 18.49 2.28
CA LEU A 82 14.88 18.06 2.86
C LEU A 82 14.48 19.13 3.86
N GLN A 83 13.51 19.96 3.48
CA GLN A 83 13.01 20.98 4.38
C GLN A 83 12.40 20.26 5.59
N TRP A 84 12.55 20.82 6.80
CA TRP A 84 12.08 20.18 8.02
C TRP A 84 10.59 19.81 7.95
N GLN A 85 9.80 20.56 7.16
CA GLN A 85 8.40 20.29 6.85
C GLN A 85 8.19 18.94 6.15
N ALA A 86 9.06 18.55 5.23
CA ALA A 86 8.98 17.26 4.54
C ALA A 86 9.25 16.08 5.48
N VAL A 87 10.18 16.26 6.43
CA VAL A 87 10.48 15.25 7.45
C VAL A 87 9.28 15.05 8.39
N VAL A 88 8.65 16.15 8.82
CA VAL A 88 7.43 16.10 9.66
C VAL A 88 6.27 15.44 8.90
N GLY A 89 6.09 15.77 7.63
CA GLY A 89 5.08 15.12 6.77
C GLY A 89 5.32 13.62 6.64
N LEU A 90 6.57 13.20 6.42
CA LEU A 90 6.94 11.78 6.34
C LEU A 90 6.67 11.04 7.66
N ALA A 91 6.99 11.66 8.80
CA ALA A 91 6.69 11.09 10.11
C ALA A 91 5.19 10.91 10.33
N LEU A 92 4.36 11.85 9.87
CA LEU A 92 2.89 11.77 9.91
C LEU A 92 2.34 10.63 9.03
N VAL A 93 2.89 10.44 7.83
CA VAL A 93 2.54 9.32 6.95
C VAL A 93 2.85 7.98 7.61
N ILE A 94 4.07 7.83 8.16
CA ILE A 94 4.49 6.62 8.86
C ILE A 94 3.56 6.36 10.05
N PHE A 95 3.22 7.40 10.82
CA PHE A 95 2.31 7.28 11.95
C PHE A 95 0.90 6.83 11.52
N GLY A 96 0.37 7.37 10.42
CA GLY A 96 -0.90 6.93 9.84
C GLY A 96 -0.88 5.46 9.43
N VAL A 97 0.21 5.01 8.82
CA VAL A 97 0.38 3.60 8.43
C VAL A 97 0.46 2.68 9.65
N ILE A 98 1.18 3.06 10.70
CA ILE A 98 1.23 2.29 11.95
C ILE A 98 -0.17 2.17 12.56
N LEU A 99 -0.95 3.25 12.54
CA LEU A 99 -2.31 3.27 13.07
C LEU A 99 -3.24 2.35 12.27
N ILE A 100 -3.14 2.38 10.93
CA ILE A 100 -3.86 1.45 10.06
C ILE A 100 -3.44 0.00 10.30
N ASN A 101 -2.15 -0.26 10.48
CA ASN A 101 -1.64 -1.61 10.76
C ASN A 101 -2.15 -2.13 12.12
N LEU A 102 -2.16 -1.29 13.15
CA LEU A 102 -2.70 -1.64 14.47
C LEU A 102 -4.22 -1.88 14.46
N TYR A 103 -4.97 -1.04 13.73
CA TYR A 103 -6.43 -1.09 13.68
C TYR A 103 -7.00 -1.92 12.54
N SER A 104 -6.16 -2.45 11.64
CA SER A 104 -6.52 -3.50 10.71
C SER A 104 -6.74 -4.78 11.50
N SER A 105 -7.82 -4.80 12.28
CA SER A 105 -8.40 -6.03 12.81
C SER A 105 -8.73 -6.92 11.61
N PRO A 106 -8.52 -8.25 11.71
CA PRO A 106 -9.07 -9.17 10.71
C PRO A 106 -10.56 -8.85 10.54
N PRO A 107 -11.10 -8.97 9.32
CA PRO A 107 -12.49 -8.60 9.05
C PRO A 107 -13.35 -9.25 10.13
N LYS A 108 -14.07 -8.42 10.89
CA LYS A 108 -15.05 -8.91 11.86
C LYS A 108 -16.06 -9.68 11.03
N ASN A 109 -15.95 -11.01 11.05
CA ASN A 109 -16.74 -11.92 10.24
C ASN A 109 -18.22 -11.68 10.56
N ASP A 110 -18.86 -10.88 9.72
CA ASP A 110 -20.25 -10.43 9.76
C ASP A 110 -21.18 -11.65 9.86
N ASN A 111 -20.72 -12.77 9.28
CA ASN A 111 -21.38 -14.05 9.29
C ASN A 111 -21.51 -14.66 10.70
N GLU A 112 -20.61 -14.36 11.64
CA GLU A 112 -20.68 -14.88 13.01
C GLU A 112 -21.81 -14.20 13.82
N SER A 113 -22.09 -12.92 13.54
CA SER A 113 -23.23 -12.21 14.12
C SER A 113 -24.58 -12.63 13.52
N GLU A 114 -24.64 -12.94 12.22
CA GLU A 114 -25.85 -13.49 11.60
C GLU A 114 -26.10 -14.94 12.03
N LEU A 115 -25.05 -15.79 12.09
CA LEU A 115 -25.18 -17.19 12.51
C LEU A 115 -25.69 -17.28 13.96
N LYS A 116 -25.10 -16.48 14.87
CA LYS A 116 -25.56 -16.43 16.27
C LYS A 116 -27.00 -15.93 16.41
N SER A 117 -27.41 -14.97 15.57
CA SER A 117 -28.79 -14.46 15.56
C SER A 117 -29.78 -15.48 15.01
N ARG A 118 -29.39 -16.25 13.98
CA ARG A 118 -30.21 -17.32 13.39
C ARG A 118 -30.34 -18.52 14.33
N ASP A 119 -29.26 -18.92 14.99
CA ASP A 119 -29.28 -20.01 15.98
C ASP A 119 -30.18 -19.66 17.17
N THR A 120 -30.08 -18.42 17.67
CA THR A 120 -30.98 -17.91 18.72
C THR A 120 -32.44 -17.90 18.27
N PHE A 121 -32.71 -17.53 17.02
CA PHE A 121 -34.07 -17.55 16.46
C PHE A 121 -34.64 -18.97 16.33
N MET A 122 -33.81 -19.94 15.94
CA MET A 122 -34.23 -21.35 15.89
C MET A 122 -34.52 -21.91 17.29
N GLU A 123 -33.67 -21.61 18.27
CA GLU A 123 -33.87 -22.05 19.66
C GLU A 123 -35.18 -21.49 20.26
N MET A 124 -35.48 -20.22 19.98
CA MET A 124 -36.75 -19.60 20.38
C MET A 124 -37.98 -20.19 19.65
N SER A 125 -37.81 -20.63 18.41
CA SER A 125 -38.89 -21.28 17.64
C SER A 125 -39.18 -22.70 18.14
N ASP A 126 -38.16 -23.44 18.58
CA ASP A 126 -38.33 -24.79 19.12
C ASP A 126 -38.89 -24.78 20.56
N LEU A 127 -38.59 -23.74 21.35
CA LEU A 127 -39.16 -23.55 22.68
C LEU A 127 -40.65 -23.14 22.69
N ASN A 128 -41.19 -22.70 21.55
CA ASN A 128 -42.57 -22.23 21.42
C ASN A 128 -43.49 -23.24 20.67
N LYS A 129 -43.04 -24.49 20.52
CA LYS A 129 -43.80 -25.61 19.97
C LYS A 129 -44.14 -26.62 21.07
#